data_AF-A0A252F1U5-F1
#
_entry.id   AF-A0A252F1U5-F1
#
_cell.length_a   1.000
_cell.length_b   1.000
_cell.length_c   1.000
_cell.angle_alpha   90.00
_cell.angle_beta   90.00
_cell.angle_gamma   90.00
#
_symmetry.space_group_name_H-M   'P 1'
#
loop_
_entity.id
_entity.type
_entity.pdbx_description
1 polymer ?
#
loop_
_entity_poly.entity_id
_entity_poly.type
_entity_poly.pdbx_seq_one_letter_code
_entity_poly.pdbx_strand_id
1 'polypeptide(L)' 'MTTMIATVREVRPNNLLVRDRRTSQEVLVHTSFARRFRPGDVVHVLFSGAMTMSIPPQITAMHIFKVGTCRC' A
#
# COMPACT_ATOMS: atom_id res chain seq x y z
N MET A 1 -11.94 5.11 9.28
CA MET A 1 -11.84 4.68 7.87
C MET A 1 -11.11 5.76 7.11
N THR A 2 -9.93 5.45 6.60
CA THR A 2 -8.98 6.41 6.04
C THR A 2 -8.44 5.90 4.72
N THR A 3 -8.09 6.81 3.81
CA THR A 3 -7.49 6.49 2.52
C THR A 3 -6.02 6.92 2.47
N MET A 4 -5.23 6.20 1.68
CA MET A 4 -3.83 6.52 1.41
C MET A 4 -3.53 6.27 -0.07
N ILE A 5 -2.93 7.24 -0.75
CA ILE A 5 -2.38 7.05 -2.10
C ILE A 5 -0.92 6.67 -1.94
N ALA A 6 -0.54 5.50 -2.45
CA ALA A 6 0.81 5.01 -2.34
C ALA A 6 1.30 4.42 -3.66
N THR A 7 2.63 4.37 -3.82
CA THR A 7 3.27 3.68 -4.94
C THR A 7 3.79 2.33 -4.46
N VAL A 8 3.42 1.26 -5.14
CA VAL A 8 3.90 -0.10 -4.84
C VAL A 8 5.39 -0.18 -5.13
N ARG A 9 6.18 -0.59 -4.14
CA ARG A 9 7.63 -0.81 -4.25
C ARG A 9 7.94 -2.28 -4.42
N GLU A 10 7.31 -3.12 -3.62
CA GLU A 10 7.51 -4.56 -3.62
C GLU A 10 6.17 -5.29 -3.51
N VAL A 11 6.04 -6.41 -4.22
CA VAL A 11 4.85 -7.27 -4.17
C VAL A 11 5.27 -8.61 -3.58
N ARG A 12 4.67 -8.96 -2.44
CA ARG A 12 4.87 -10.24 -1.77
C ARG A 12 3.57 -11.05 -1.83
N PRO A 13 3.55 -12.34 -1.45
CA PRO A 13 2.35 -13.17 -1.58
C PRO A 13 1.11 -12.62 -0.86
N ASN A 14 1.27 -12.06 0.35
CA ASN A 14 0.16 -11.64 1.23
C ASN A 14 0.26 -10.17 1.68
N ASN A 15 1.23 -9.42 1.15
CA ASN A 15 1.38 -8.01 1.47
C ASN A 15 2.09 -7.25 0.34
N LEU A 16 1.95 -5.93 0.41
CA LEU A 16 2.59 -4.99 -0.48
C LEU A 16 3.46 -4.05 0.36
N LEU A 17 4.71 -3.87 -0.04
CA LEU A 17 5.48 -2.74 0.46
C LEU A 17 5.13 -1.55 -0.44
N VAL A 18 4.53 -0.53 0.15
CA VAL A 18 4.13 0.68 -0.57
C VAL A 18 4.80 1.89 0.03
N ARG A 19 5.04 2.92 -0.77
CA ARG A 19 5.50 4.22 -0.30
C ARG A 19 4.34 5.21 -0.37
N ASP A 20 3.92 5.71 0.79
CA ASP A 20 2.90 6.77 0.87
C ASP A 20 3.39 8.00 0.11
N ARG A 21 2.58 8.51 -0.83
CA ARG A 21 2.94 9.67 -1.64
C ARG A 21 2.85 10.98 -0.86
N ARG A 22 2.07 11.03 0.22
CA ARG A 22 1.92 12.23 1.05
C ARG A 22 3.10 12.42 2.01
N THR A 23 3.49 11.36 2.70
CA THR A 23 4.52 11.41 3.75
C THR A 23 5.88 10.89 3.26
N SER A 24 5.96 10.30 2.07
CA SER A 24 7.13 9.57 1.58
C SER A 24 7.55 8.37 2.43
N GLN A 25 6.75 7.98 3.44
CA GLN A 25 7.03 6.87 4.33
C GLN A 25 6.73 5.52 3.66
N GLU A 26 7.53 4.50 3.97
CA GLU A 26 7.22 3.13 3.58
C GLU A 26 6.23 2.49 4.56
N VAL A 27 5.24 1.79 4.02
CA VAL A 27 4.16 1.16 4.77
C VAL A 27 3.98 -0.26 4.24
N LEU A 28 3.90 -1.25 5.13
CA LEU A 28 3.56 -2.61 4.75
C LEU A 28 2.04 -2.80 4.80
N VAL A 29 1.44 -3.13 3.66
CA VAL A 29 0.00 -3.30 3.51
C VAL A 29 -0.34 -4.78 3.41
N HIS A 30 -0.99 -5.33 4.42
CA HIS A 30 -1.49 -6.70 4.40
C HIS A 30 -2.74 -6.79 3.53
N THR A 31 -2.72 -7.71 2.57
CA THR A 31 -3.83 -7.98 1.65
C THR A 31 -3.67 -9.35 1.01
N SER A 32 -4.75 -10.12 0.95
CA SER A 32 -4.78 -11.42 0.27
C SER A 32 -4.68 -11.31 -1.26
N PHE A 33 -4.83 -10.10 -1.81
CA PHE A 33 -4.84 -9.86 -3.26
C PHE A 33 -3.60 -9.12 -3.76
N ALA A 34 -2.48 -9.18 -3.03
CA ALA A 34 -1.24 -8.48 -3.35
C ALA A 34 -0.74 -8.77 -4.78
N ARG A 35 -0.86 -10.01 -5.25
CA ARG A 35 -0.42 -10.45 -6.58
C ARG A 35 -1.14 -9.78 -7.76
N ARG A 36 -2.23 -9.04 -7.52
CA ARG A 36 -2.92 -8.25 -8.56
C ARG A 36 -2.19 -6.96 -8.92
N PHE A 37 -1.23 -6.55 -8.10
CA PHE A 37 -0.46 -5.32 -8.26
C PHE A 37 0.96 -5.62 -8.73
N ARG A 38 1.65 -4.58 -9.20
CA ARG A 38 3.05 -4.64 -9.64
C ARG A 38 3.85 -3.51 -9.02
N PRO A 39 5.18 -3.68 -8.81
CA PRO A 39 6.06 -2.57 -8.50
C PRO A 39 5.86 -1.41 -9.51
N GLY A 40 5.78 -0.19 -9.01
CA GLY A 40 5.47 1.02 -9.78
C GLY A 40 3.98 1.36 -9.89
N ASP A 41 3.07 0.45 -9.55
CA ASP A 41 1.63 0.76 -9.54
C ASP A 41 1.31 1.85 -8.50
N VAL A 42 0.47 2.80 -8.87
CA VAL A 42 -0.12 3.76 -7.93
C VAL A 42 -1.44 3.18 -7.46
N VAL A 43 -1.57 3.01 -6.15
CA VAL A 43 -2.74 2.39 -5.51
C VAL A 43 -3.37 3.33 -4.50
N HIS A 44 -4.69 3.26 -4.40
CA HIS A 44 -5.49 3.88 -3.36
C HIS A 44 -5.87 2.79 -2.35
N VAL A 45 -5.33 2.88 -1.14
CA VAL A 45 -5.54 1.92 -0.06
C VAL A 45 -6.55 2.48 0.92
N LEU A 46 -7.60 1.71 1.19
CA LEU A 46 -8.64 2.02 2.18
C LEU A 46 -8.46 1.10 3.38
N PHE A 47 -8.35 1.68 4.57
CA PHE A 47 -8.09 0.95 5.81
C PHE A 47 -8.78 1.61 7.02
N SER A 48 -8.72 0.98 8.19
CA SER A 48 -9.42 1.47 9.39
C SER A 48 -8.93 2.84 9.87
N GLY A 49 -7.67 3.19 9.58
CA GLY A 49 -6.94 4.32 10.14
C GLY A 49 -5.92 3.91 11.21
N ALA A 50 -6.01 2.67 11.70
CA ALA A 50 -5.03 2.11 12.62
C ALA A 50 -3.76 1.67 11.88
N MET A 51 -2.60 2.03 12.42
CA MET A 51 -1.29 1.60 11.97
C MET A 51 -0.52 0.97 13.13
N THR A 52 0.31 -0.03 12.87
CA THR A 52 1.20 -0.59 13.90
C THR A 52 2.37 0.36 14.17
N MET A 53 2.88 0.35 15.40
CA MET A 53 4.06 1.14 15.83
C MET A 53 5.41 0.53 15.38
N SER A 54 5.40 -0.36 14.37
CA SER A 54 6.61 -0.97 13.84
C SER A 54 7.28 -0.07 12.79
N ILE A 55 8.52 -0.40 12.40
CA ILE A 55 9.24 0.26 11.31
C ILE A 55 9.57 -0.80 10.23
N PRO A 56 9.02 -0.69 9.00
CA PRO A 56 7.97 0.26 8.62
C PRO A 56 6.63 -0.02 9.36
N PRO A 57 5.75 0.99 9.48
CA PRO A 57 4.40 0.79 9.99
C PRO A 57 3.63 -0.16 9.07
N GLN A 58 2.73 -0.94 9.67
CA GLN A 58 1.93 -1.93 8.96
C GLN A 58 0.44 -1.60 9.09
N ILE A 59 -0.31 -1.91 8.04
CA ILE A 59 -1.77 -1.74 7.98
C ILE A 59 -2.44 -2.95 7.34
N THR A 60 -3.72 -3.16 7.63
CA THR A 60 -4.56 -4.14 6.92
C THR A 60 -5.47 -3.40 5.96
N ALA A 61 -5.36 -3.70 4.66
CA ALA A 61 -6.23 -3.10 3.66
C ALA A 61 -7.62 -3.72 3.70
N MET A 62 -8.65 -2.86 3.71
CA MET A 62 -10.03 -3.25 3.48
C MET A 62 -10.30 -3.31 1.98
N HIS A 63 -9.85 -2.29 1.23
CA HIS A 63 -9.92 -2.25 -0.23
C HIS A 63 -8.67 -1.61 -0.82
N ILE A 64 -8.27 -2.06 -2.01
CA ILE A 64 -7.16 -1.47 -2.76
C ILE A 64 -7.60 -1.26 -4.20
N PHE A 65 -7.50 -0.02 -4.68
CA PHE A 65 -7.83 0.36 -6.04
C PHE A 65 -6.56 0.76 -6.78
N LYS A 66 -6.32 0.20 -7.97
CA LYS A 66 -5.25 0.66 -8.84
C LYS A 66 -5.69 1.96 -9.50
N VAL A 67 -4.92 3.03 -9.30
CA VAL A 67 -5.15 4.36 -9.88
C VAL A 67 -4.41 4.50 -11.21
N GLY A 68 -3.22 3.90 -11.32
CA GLY A 68 -2.41 3.94 -12.53
C GLY A 68 -1.07 3.28 -12.33
N THR A 69 -0.14 3.58 -13.23
CA THR A 69 1.27 3.16 -13.16
C THR A 69 2.13 4.40 -13.12
N CYS A 70 3.01 4.54 -12.13
CA CYS A 70 4.03 5.57 -12.14
C CYS A 70 5.06 5.17 -13.22
N ARG A 71 4.96 5.77 -14.41
CA ARG A 71 5.99 5.66 -15.44
C ARG A 71 7.13 6.59 -15.05
N CYS A 72 8.03 6.10 -14.21
CA CYS A 72 9.38 6.66 -14.11
C CYS A 72 10.19 6.18 -15.32
#